data_AF-A0A9E6W7W3-F1
#
_entry.id   AF-A0A9E6W7W3-F1
#
_cell.length_a   1.000
_cell.length_b   1.000
_cell.length_c   1.000
_cell.angle_alpha   90.00
_cell.angle_beta   90.00
_cell.angle_gamma   90.00
#
_symmetry.space_group_name_H-M   'P 1'
#
loop_
_entity.id
_entity.type
_entity.pdbx_description
1 polymer ?
#
loop_
_entity_poly.entity_id
_entity_poly.type
_entity_poly.pdbx_seq_one_letter_code
_entity_poly.pdbx_strand_id
1 'polypeptide(L)' 'MNMQSEKLHLVRMLIETEDKDILDQIKAIFESQQASTPWDEWDDEVRVDVEQAIAELERGEGIPHEEVMREFLAWRKK' A
#
# COMPACT_ATOMS: atom_id res chain seq x y z
N MET A 1 -7.29 23.29 20.84
CA MET A 1 -6.20 23.65 19.90
C MET A 1 -6.82 23.91 18.54
N ASN A 2 -6.41 24.98 17.86
CA ASN A 2 -6.92 25.30 16.53
C ASN A 2 -6.00 24.66 15.47
N MET A 3 -6.55 23.76 14.67
CA MET A 3 -5.82 23.05 13.61
C MET A 3 -5.08 24.00 12.66
N GLN A 4 -5.64 25.17 12.37
CA GLN A 4 -5.00 26.15 11.48
C GLN A 4 -3.79 26.81 12.13
N SER A 5 -3.87 27.10 13.42
CA SER A 5 -2.75 27.65 14.19
C SER A 5 -1.60 26.66 14.29
N GLU A 6 -1.91 25.37 14.48
CA GLU A 6 -0.90 24.31 14.55
C GLU A 6 -0.17 24.13 13.21
N LYS A 7 -0.91 24.15 12.09
CA LYS A 7 -0.30 24.08 10.75
C LYS A 7 0.64 25.23 10.47
N LEU A 8 0.26 26.46 10.83
CA LEU A 8 1.12 27.64 10.68
C LEU A 8 2.39 27.51 11.53
N HIS A 9 2.28 26.96 12.73
CA HIS A 9 3.43 26.72 13.59
C HIS A 9 4.42 25.73 12.97
N LEU A 10 3.91 24.61 12.42
CA LEU A 10 4.74 23.61 11.73
C LEU A 10 5.43 24.20 10.49
N VAL A 11 4.72 24.98 9.68
CA VAL A 11 5.32 25.67 8.51
C VAL A 11 6.47 26.57 8.94
N ARG A 12 6.31 27.31 10.04
CA ARG A 12 7.37 28.16 10.57
C ARG A 12 8.60 27.33 10.99
N MET A 13 8.41 26.24 11.73
CA MET A 13 9.51 25.35 12.13
C MET A 13 10.25 24.77 10.92
N LEU A 14 9.53 24.42 9.86
CA LEU A 14 10.10 23.89 8.62
C LEU A 14 10.94 24.93 7.85
N ILE A 15 10.57 26.21 7.91
CA ILE A 15 11.33 27.30 7.26
C ILE A 15 12.59 27.63 8.09
N GLU A 16 12.49 27.57 9.41
CA GLU A 16 13.57 27.96 10.32
C GLU A 16 14.62 26.85 10.54
N THR A 17 14.30 25.59 10.26
CA THR A 17 15.24 24.47 10.43
C THR A 17 16.25 24.38 9.29
N GLU A 18 17.53 24.27 9.63
CA GLU A 18 18.62 23.96 8.68
C GLU A 18 19.04 22.48 8.75
N ASP A 19 18.43 21.70 9.64
CA ASP A 19 18.70 20.28 9.81
C ASP A 19 18.06 19.48 8.68
N LYS A 20 18.90 19.00 7.77
CA LYS A 20 18.49 18.21 6.62
C LYS A 20 17.87 16.86 7.01
N ASP A 21 18.36 16.23 8.08
CA ASP A 21 17.86 14.91 8.50
C ASP A 21 16.42 15.02 9.00
N ILE A 22 16.07 16.13 9.65
CA ILE A 22 14.69 16.44 10.06
C ILE A 22 13.79 16.65 8.83
N LEU A 23 14.26 17.41 7.83
CA LEU A 23 13.49 17.67 6.61
C LEU A 23 13.22 16.38 5.81
N ASP A 24 14.23 15.52 5.68
CA ASP A 24 14.13 14.24 4.96
C ASP A 24 13.15 13.29 5.66
N GLN A 25 13.16 13.22 7.00
CA GLN A 25 12.20 12.44 7.76
C GLN A 25 10.76 12.93 7.61
N ILE A 26 10.53 14.25 7.67
CA ILE A 26 9.18 14.82 7.50
C ILE A 26 8.67 14.55 6.08
N LYS A 27 9.53 14.67 5.07
CA LYS A 27 9.20 14.34 3.68
C LYS A 27 8.76 12.88 3.54
N ALA A 28 9.51 11.94 4.13
CA ALA A 28 9.15 10.52 4.12
C ALA A 28 7.77 10.23 4.77
N ILE A 29 7.39 10.95 5.81
CA ILE A 29 6.07 10.83 6.44
C ILE A 29 4.93 11.24 5.49
N PHE A 30 5.14 12.28 4.67
CA PHE A 30 4.14 12.72 3.70
C PHE A 30 4.11 11.85 2.43
N GLU A 31 5.26 11.31 2.02
CA GLU A 31 5.37 10.41 0.88
C GLU A 31 4.82 9.02 1.20
N SER A 32 5.07 8.48 2.40
CA SER A 32 4.50 7.20 2.85
C SER A 32 2.97 7.22 2.95
N GLN A 33 2.36 8.39 3.19
CA GLN A 33 0.91 8.56 3.14
C GLN A 33 0.37 8.65 1.70
N GLN A 34 1.21 9.05 0.74
CA GLN A 34 0.91 9.02 -0.69
C GLN A 34 1.26 7.68 -1.34
N ALA A 35 2.07 6.83 -0.69
CA ALA A 35 2.52 5.52 -1.16
C ALA A 35 1.42 4.43 -1.15
N SER A 36 0.15 4.82 -1.21
CA SER A 36 -0.83 4.01 -1.91
C SER A 36 -0.47 4.14 -3.38
N THR A 37 0.28 3.20 -3.97
CA THR A 37 0.34 3.06 -5.43
C THR A 37 -1.11 3.04 -5.90
N PRO A 38 -1.62 4.13 -6.51
CA PRO A 38 -3.01 4.20 -6.90
C PRO A 38 -3.30 2.98 -7.78
N TRP A 39 -4.49 2.41 -7.65
CA TRP A 39 -4.94 1.33 -8.53
C TRP A 39 -4.69 1.68 -10.00
N ASP A 40 -4.78 2.96 -10.35
CA ASP A 40 -4.57 3.47 -11.71
C ASP A 40 -3.11 3.47 -12.21
N GLU A 41 -2.13 3.24 -11.33
CA GLU A 41 -0.70 3.15 -11.70
C GLU A 41 -0.22 1.71 -11.93
N TRP A 42 -1.09 0.71 -11.75
CA TRP A 42 -0.76 -0.70 -12.01
C TRP A 42 -0.82 -1.00 -13.51
N ASP A 43 0.06 -1.89 -13.97
CA ASP A 43 0.03 -2.40 -15.34
C ASP A 43 -1.37 -2.96 -15.68
N ASP A 44 -1.88 -2.62 -16.87
CA ASP A 44 -3.22 -3.00 -17.32
C ASP A 44 -3.47 -4.51 -17.22
N GLU A 45 -2.48 -5.32 -17.60
CA GLU A 45 -2.58 -6.79 -17.51
C GLU A 45 -2.77 -7.25 -16.06
N VAL A 46 -2.04 -6.67 -15.11
CA VAL A 46 -2.14 -7.03 -13.68
C VAL A 46 -3.50 -6.64 -13.13
N ARG A 47 -4.04 -5.48 -13.53
CA ARG A 47 -5.37 -5.03 -13.10
C ARG A 47 -6.46 -5.96 -13.61
N VAL A 48 -6.40 -6.34 -14.88
CA VAL A 48 -7.35 -7.28 -15.49
C VAL A 48 -7.30 -8.64 -14.79
N ASP A 49 -6.11 -9.17 -14.50
CA ASP A 49 -5.95 -10.45 -13.81
C ASP A 49 -6.56 -10.41 -12.39
N VAL A 50 -6.35 -9.32 -11.66
CA VAL A 50 -6.90 -9.16 -10.31
C VAL A 50 -8.43 -8.99 -10.34
N GLU A 51 -8.97 -8.19 -11.28
CA GLU A 51 -10.41 -8.05 -11.46
C GLU A 51 -11.08 -9.38 -11.81
N GLN A 52 -10.43 -10.17 -12.67
CA GLN A 52 -10.88 -11.52 -13.00
C GLN A 52 -10.88 -12.43 -11.77
N ALA A 53 -9.78 -12.46 -11.01
CA ALA A 53 -9.68 -13.28 -9.80
C ALA A 53 -10.75 -12.90 -8.75
N ILE A 54 -11.06 -11.61 -8.59
CA ILE A 54 -12.15 -11.15 -7.72
C ILE A 54 -13.49 -11.70 -8.22
N ALA A 55 -13.77 -11.59 -9.51
CA ALA A 55 -15.02 -12.09 -10.10
C ALA A 55 -15.15 -13.62 -9.99
N GLU A 56 -14.06 -14.36 -10.12
CA GLU A 56 -14.01 -15.83 -9.89
C GLU A 56 -14.34 -16.17 -8.43
N LEU A 57 -13.77 -15.43 -7.47
CA LEU A 57 -14.06 -15.61 -6.05
C LEU A 57 -15.52 -15.32 -5.72
N GLU A 58 -16.11 -14.27 -6.29
CA GLU A 58 -17.53 -13.93 -6.13
C GLU A 58 -18.46 -15.00 -6.70
N ARG A 59 -18.05 -15.69 -7.77
CA ARG A 59 -18.76 -16.85 -8.33
C ARG A 59 -18.55 -18.15 -7.54
N GLY A 60 -17.71 -18.11 -6.49
CA GLY A 60 -17.38 -19.28 -5.68
C GLY A 60 -16.42 -20.25 -6.36
N GLU A 61 -15.67 -19.78 -7.36
CA GLU A 61 -14.67 -20.57 -8.11
C GLU A 61 -13.32 -20.65 -7.37
N GLY A 62 -13.22 -20.02 -6.19
CA GLY A 62 -12.05 -20.09 -5.33
C GLY A 62 -11.84 -21.48 -4.71
N ILE A 63 -10.58 -21.87 -4.55
CA ILE A 63 -10.20 -23.09 -3.85
C ILE A 63 -9.80 -22.73 -2.41
N PRO A 64 -10.33 -23.40 -1.38
CA PRO A 64 -9.92 -23.18 -0.01
C PRO A 64 -8.41 -23.37 0.18
N HIS A 65 -7.78 -22.49 0.96
CA HIS A 65 -6.32 -22.53 1.18
C HIS A 65 -5.82 -23.90 1.70
N GLU A 66 -6.56 -24.54 2.59
CA GLU A 66 -6.21 -25.86 3.13
C GLU A 66 -6.11 -26.94 2.04
N GLU A 67 -6.98 -26.88 1.03
CA GLU A 67 -7.00 -27.81 -0.09
C GLU A 67 -5.79 -27.60 -1.01
N VAL A 68 -5.47 -26.34 -1.35
CA VAL A 68 -4.27 -25.97 -2.12
C VAL A 68 -3.00 -26.46 -1.42
N MET A 69 -2.90 -26.23 -0.11
CA MET A 69 -1.71 -26.64 0.66
C MET A 69 -1.55 -28.15 0.77
N ARG A 70 -2.66 -28.90 0.82
CA ARG A 70 -2.64 -30.37 0.81
C ARG A 70 -2.04 -30.90 -0.50
N GLU A 71 -2.45 -30.36 -1.64
CA GLU A 71 -1.90 -30.73 -2.95
C GLU A 71 -0.43 -30.36 -3.09
N PHE A 72 -0.07 -29.13 -2.69
CA PHE A 72 1.31 -28.66 -2.73
C PHE A 72 2.26 -29.53 -1.89
N LEU A 73 1.85 -29.91 -0.67
CA LEU A 73 2.63 -30.79 0.19
C LEU A 73 2.76 -32.21 -0.37
N ALA A 74 1.76 -32.70 -1.10
CA ALA A 74 1.81 -33.98 -1.78
C ALA A 74 2.78 -33.94 -2.98
N TRP A 75 2.73 -32.87 -3.78
CA TRP A 75 3.66 -32.64 -4.89
C TRP A 75 5.12 -32.60 -4.43
N ARG A 76 5.42 -31.89 -3.33
CA ARG A 76 6.79 -31.75 -2.80
C ARG A 76 7.41 -33.05 -2.28
N LYS A 77 6.62 -34.10 -2.06
CA LYS A 77 7.10 -35.41 -1.55
C LYS A 77 7.42 -36.40 -2.68
N LYS A 78 7.16 -36.02 -3.94
CA LYS A 78 7.42 -36.81 -5.13
C LYS A 78 8.78 -36.43 -5.73
#